data_AF-A0A820A3J1-F1
#
_entry.id   AF-A0A820A3J1-F1
#
_cell.length_a   1.000
_cell.length_b   1.000
_cell.length_c   1.000
_cell.angle_alpha   90.00
_cell.angle_beta   90.00
_cell.angle_gamma   90.00
#
_symmetry.space_group_name_H-M   'P 1'
#
loop_
_entity.id
_entity.type
_entity.pdbx_description
1 polymer ?
#
loop_
_entity_poly.entity_id
_entity_poly.type
_entity_poly.pdbx_seq_one_letter_code
_entity_poly.pdbx_strand_id
1 'polypeptide(L)'
;ISYCGIALRYVGEYSQLFTFIFGCFPYNAASHSAKHLREFVNKILEEYKLQLDSTKLVVTDNKPKMLPAFREQCSRIGCTDHYLNK
;
A
#
# COMPACT_ATOMS: atom_id res chain seq x y z
N ILE A 1 2.87 -14.83 -11.47
CA ILE A 1 3.08 -13.37 -11.54
C ILE A 1 1.97 -12.72 -10.74
N SER A 2 2.30 -11.87 -9.77
CA SER A 2 1.32 -11.03 -9.08
C SER A 2 1.51 -9.58 -9.52
N TYR A 3 0.53 -8.73 -9.23
CA TYR A 3 0.61 -7.30 -9.51
C TYR A 3 0.38 -6.52 -8.22
N CYS A 4 1.03 -5.37 -8.10
CA CYS A 4 0.87 -4.45 -6.99
C CYS A 4 0.50 -3.07 -7.54
N GLY A 5 -0.76 -2.68 -7.31
CA GLY A 5 -1.23 -1.33 -7.59
C GLY A 5 -0.95 -0.41 -6.41
N ILE A 6 -0.40 0.77 -6.68
CA ILE A 6 -0.14 1.79 -5.64
C ILE A 6 -0.77 3.11 -6.09
N ALA A 7 -1.55 3.70 -5.19
CA ALA A 7 -2.14 5.00 -5.37
C ALA A 7 -2.04 5.82 -4.07
N LEU A 8 -1.73 7.10 -4.21
CA LEU A 8 -1.79 8.08 -3.15
C LEU A 8 -3.15 8.79 -3.19
N ARG A 9 -3.74 8.97 -2.02
CA ARG A 9 -4.97 9.74 -1.85
C ARG A 9 -4.78 10.78 -0.76
N TYR A 10 -5.26 11.99 -0.99
CA TYR A 10 -5.32 13.03 0.03
C TYR A 10 -6.55 13.93 -0.17
N VAL A 11 -6.95 14.60 0.89
CA VAL A 11 -8.03 15.59 0.88
C VAL A 11 -7.40 16.98 0.90
N GLY A 12 -7.68 17.80 -0.12
CA GLY A 12 -7.16 19.16 -0.23
C GLY A 12 -7.99 20.20 0.55
N GLU A 13 -7.59 21.48 0.44
CA GLU A 13 -8.18 22.62 1.18
C GLU A 13 -9.69 22.78 0.99
N TYR A 14 -10.24 22.35 -0.15
CA TYR A 14 -11.67 22.43 -0.47
C TYR A 14 -12.42 21.11 -0.25
N SER A 15 -11.92 20.24 0.63
CA SER A 15 -12.47 18.89 0.86
C SER A 15 -12.53 18.02 -0.41
N GLN A 16 -11.73 18.35 -1.41
CA GLN A 16 -11.64 17.60 -2.66
C GLN A 16 -10.72 16.40 -2.45
N LEU A 17 -11.19 15.21 -2.86
CA LEU A 17 -10.38 14.00 -2.85
C LEU A 17 -9.52 13.96 -4.11
N PHE A 18 -8.21 14.01 -3.93
CA PHE A 18 -7.25 13.79 -5.00
C PHE A 18 -6.76 12.35 -4.98
N THR A 19 -6.64 11.75 -6.17
CA THR A 19 -6.09 10.42 -6.35
C THR A 19 -4.98 10.46 -7.38
N PHE A 20 -3.78 10.05 -6.97
CA PHE A 20 -2.61 9.91 -7.84
C PHE A 20 -2.29 8.43 -7.93
N ILE A 21 -2.48 7.85 -9.11
CA ILE A 21 -2.13 6.46 -9.38
C ILE A 21 -0.65 6.44 -9.79
N PHE A 22 0.21 5.86 -8.95
CA PHE A 22 1.62 5.69 -9.31
C PHE A 22 1.76 4.63 -10.40
N GLY A 23 0.98 3.55 -10.29
CA GLY A 23 0.94 2.53 -11.32
C GLY A 23 0.46 1.18 -10.81
N CYS A 24 0.51 0.21 -11.72
CA CYS A 24 0.30 -1.20 -11.44
C CYS A 24 1.54 -1.95 -11.87
N PHE A 25 2.33 -2.40 -10.89
CA PHE A 25 3.67 -2.91 -11.12
C PHE A 25 3.68 -4.44 -11.05
N PRO A 26 4.38 -5.13 -11.95
CA PRO A 26 4.56 -6.56 -11.85
C PRO A 26 5.38 -6.90 -10.60
N TYR A 27 4.85 -7.79 -9.77
CA TYR A 27 5.48 -8.27 -8.55
C TYR A 27 5.84 -9.76 -8.70
N ASN A 28 7.12 -9.99 -8.98
CA ASN A 28 7.72 -11.30 -9.27
C ASN A 28 8.75 -11.71 -8.22
N ALA A 29 8.45 -11.50 -6.93
CA ALA A 29 9.36 -11.94 -5.88
C ALA A 29 9.38 -13.46 -5.77
N ALA A 30 10.58 -14.06 -5.63
CA ALA A 30 10.74 -15.50 -5.43
C ALA A 30 9.98 -16.01 -4.19
N SER A 31 9.84 -15.15 -3.18
CA SER A 31 8.98 -15.37 -2.02
C SER A 31 8.06 -14.17 -1.85
N HIS A 32 6.76 -14.42 -1.78
CA HIS A 32 5.73 -13.40 -1.52
C HIS A 32 5.60 -13.09 -0.01
N SER A 33 6.75 -13.03 0.69
CA SER A 33 6.82 -12.72 2.11
C SER A 33 6.39 -11.27 2.39
N ALA A 34 5.98 -11.01 3.63
CA ALA A 34 5.62 -9.67 4.07
C ALA A 34 6.78 -8.67 3.92
N LYS A 35 8.02 -9.12 4.22
CA LYS A 35 9.24 -8.33 4.09
C LYS A 35 9.47 -7.90 2.64
N HIS A 36 9.45 -8.85 1.69
CA HIS A 36 9.66 -8.53 0.28
C HIS A 36 8.57 -7.63 -0.28
N LEU A 37 7.32 -7.78 0.18
CA LEU A 37 6.25 -6.88 -0.22
C LEU A 37 6.50 -5.45 0.27
N ARG A 38 6.92 -5.28 1.53
CA ARG A 38 7.23 -3.95 2.08
C ARG A 38 8.42 -3.30 1.37
N GLU A 39 9.49 -4.06 1.14
CA GLU A 39 10.66 -3.58 0.39
C GLU A 39 10.29 -3.16 -1.03
N PHE A 40 9.44 -3.94 -1.70
CA PHE A 40 8.96 -3.60 -3.04
C PHE A 40 8.16 -2.29 -3.07
N VAL A 41 7.24 -2.11 -2.12
CA VAL A 41 6.46 -0.86 -2.01
C VAL A 41 7.35 0.33 -1.66
N ASN A 42 8.31 0.17 -0.74
CA ASN A 42 9.24 1.23 -0.37
C ASN A 42 10.06 1.72 -1.58
N LYS A 43 10.54 0.80 -2.43
CA LYS A 43 11.28 1.18 -3.66
C LYS A 43 10.44 2.05 -4.59
N ILE A 44 9.18 1.67 -4.81
CA ILE A 44 8.27 2.48 -5.65
C ILE A 44 8.06 3.85 -5.03
N LEU A 45 7.82 3.95 -3.72
CA LEU A 45 7.65 5.25 -3.06
C LEU A 45 8.92 6.12 -3.14
N GLU A 46 10.09 5.51 -3.02
CA GLU A 46 11.39 6.18 -3.12
C GLU A 46 11.60 6.82 -4.50
N GLU A 47 11.13 6.20 -5.60
CA GLU A 47 11.17 6.79 -6.95
C GLU A 47 10.42 8.14 -7.02
N TYR A 48 9.38 8.32 -6.19
CA TYR A 48 8.62 9.57 -6.06
C TYR A 48 9.09 10.45 -4.89
N LYS A 49 10.23 10.11 -4.24
CA LYS A 49 10.75 10.79 -3.04
C LYS A 49 9.75 10.77 -1.88
N LEU A 50 8.99 9.69 -1.74
CA LEU A 50 8.01 9.48 -0.67
C LEU A 50 8.47 8.39 0.30
N GLN A 51 8.01 8.49 1.54
CA GLN A 51 8.21 7.48 2.57
C GLN A 51 6.96 7.33 3.43
N LEU A 52 6.75 6.12 3.95
CA LEU A 52 5.72 5.87 4.95
C LEU A 52 6.23 6.25 6.33
N ASP A 53 5.37 6.94 7.09
CA ASP A 53 5.61 7.31 8.47
C ASP A 53 4.32 7.14 9.29
N SER A 54 4.40 7.34 10.61
CA SER A 54 3.28 7.08 11.53
C SER A 54 2.05 7.94 11.28
N THR A 55 2.18 9.04 10.52
CA THR A 55 1.06 9.91 10.11
C THR A 55 0.34 9.42 8.86
N LYS A 56 0.89 8.43 8.15
CA LYS A 56 0.31 7.90 6.91
C LYS A 56 -0.59 6.70 7.17
N LEU A 57 -1.72 6.70 6.47
CA LEU A 57 -2.66 5.58 6.43
C LEU A 57 -2.40 4.74 5.17
N VAL A 58 -2.31 3.42 5.34
CA VAL A 58 -2.11 2.48 4.24
C VAL A 58 -3.30 1.51 4.18
N VAL A 59 -4.03 1.54 3.07
CA VAL A 59 -5.16 0.64 2.83
C VAL A 59 -4.67 -0.59 2.05
N THR A 60 -4.87 -1.78 2.59
CA THR A 60 -4.50 -3.06 1.94
C THR A 60 -5.58 -4.12 2.11
N ASP A 61 -5.54 -5.18 1.30
CA ASP A 61 -6.38 -6.35 1.50
C ASP A 61 -6.13 -7.00 2.88
N ASN A 62 -7.03 -7.88 3.33
CA ASN A 62 -6.90 -8.55 4.63
C ASN A 62 -6.14 -9.89 4.56
N LYS A 63 -5.25 -10.09 3.58
CA LYS A 63 -4.43 -11.30 3.55
C LYS A 63 -3.44 -11.29 4.73
N PRO A 64 -3.13 -12.45 5.32
CA PRO A 64 -2.28 -12.54 6.52
C PRO A 64 -0.92 -11.84 6.41
N LYS A 65 -0.35 -11.77 5.19
CA LYS A 65 0.94 -11.12 4.93
C LYS A 65 0.90 -9.58 4.91
N MET A 66 -0.27 -8.97 4.71
CA MET A 66 -0.40 -7.50 4.65
C MET A 66 -0.20 -6.87 6.02
N LEU A 67 -0.69 -7.52 7.08
CA LEU A 67 -0.52 -7.04 8.44
C LEU A 67 0.96 -6.89 8.83
N PRO A 68 1.80 -7.94 8.80
CA PRO A 68 3.22 -7.80 9.12
C PRO A 68 3.99 -6.87 8.17
N ALA A 69 3.56 -6.71 6.91
CA ALA A 69 4.23 -5.79 5.97
C ALA A 69 4.01 -4.30 6.32
N PHE A 70 2.87 -3.96 6.93
CA PHE A 70 2.45 -2.57 7.16
C PHE A 70 2.13 -2.24 8.62
N ARG A 71 2.38 -3.16 9.57
CA ARG A 71 2.17 -2.89 11.01
C ARG A 71 3.21 -1.93 11.58
N GLU A 72 4.39 -1.84 10.96
CA GLU A 72 5.50 -1.02 11.42
C GLU A 72 5.57 0.26 10.57
N GLN A 73 5.83 1.39 11.23
CA GLN A 73 6.01 2.72 10.64
C GLN A 73 4.79 3.37 10.01
N CYS A 74 3.62 2.73 9.92
CA CYS A 74 2.40 3.35 9.39
C CYS A 74 1.15 2.75 10.01
N SER A 75 0.01 3.41 9.83
CA SER A 75 -1.29 2.89 10.27
C SER A 75 -1.96 2.13 9.13
N ARG A 76 -2.13 0.81 9.28
CA ARG A 76 -2.79 -0.04 8.28
C ARG A 76 -4.30 -0.06 8.48
N ILE A 77 -5.04 0.15 7.40
CA ILE A 77 -6.49 -0.05 7.33
C ILE A 77 -6.78 -1.25 6.41
N GLY A 78 -7.63 -2.17 6.86
CA GLY A 78 -8.07 -3.31 6.06
C GLY A 78 -9.13 -2.90 5.03
N CYS A 79 -9.03 -3.45 3.81
CA CYS A 79 -10.00 -3.18 2.76
C CYS A 79 -11.37 -3.80 3.10
N THR A 80 -12.42 -2.98 3.10
CA THR A 80 -13.80 -3.39 3.36
C THR A 80 -14.34 -4.34 2.31
N ASP A 81 -13.98 -4.16 1.04
CA ASP A 81 -14.42 -5.03 -0.06
C ASP A 81 -14.05 -6.50 0.18
N HIS A 82 -12.85 -6.75 0.70
CA HIS A 82 -12.41 -8.10 1.08
C HIS A 82 -13.07 -8.62 2.36
N TYR A 83 -13.80 -7.79 3.12
CA TYR A 83 -14.68 -8.29 4.18
C TYR A 83 -16.08 -8.64 3.67
N LEU A 84 -16.59 -7.86 2.71
CA LEU A 84 -17.94 -8.03 2.18
C LEU A 84 -18.06 -9.19 1.18
N ASN A 85 -17.01 -9.43 0.38
CA ASN A 85 -17.00 -10.42 -0.69
C ASN A 85 -16.30 -11.73 -0.30
N LYS A 86 -16.49 -12.20 0.94
CA LYS A 86 -15.94 -13.48 1.44
C LYS A 86 -16.98 -14.59 1.48
#